data_AF-A0A3M2T346-F1
#
_entry.id   AF-A0A3M2T346-F1
#
_cell.length_a   1.000
_cell.length_b   1.000
_cell.length_c   1.000
_cell.angle_alpha   90.00
_cell.angle_beta   90.00
_cell.angle_gamma   90.00
#
_symmetry.space_group_name_H-M   'P 1'
#
loop_
_entity.id
_entity.type
_entity.pdbx_description
1 polymer ?
#
loop_
_entity_poly.entity_id
_entity_poly.type
_entity_poly.pdbx_seq_one_letter_code
_entity_poly.pdbx_strand_id
1 'polypeptide(L)'
;MYLPLLPLTAMLSPRNWDLRLFSPGPPACDPSSPNIDLSVFHRAGLYGRNCTALDDALNTETVASLSWKSPTEDEYDLCMFADVGCAGEPVDRISSGWEVCYPYSGWGAYVVVEAGGSCIG
;
A
#
# COMPACT_ATOMS: atom_id res chain seq x y z
N MET A 1 -1.29 37.64 14.51
CA MET A 1 -0.56 36.57 13.81
C MET A 1 -1.22 35.26 14.22
N TYR A 2 -2.18 34.78 13.43
CA TYR A 2 -2.92 33.54 13.72
C TYR A 2 -2.21 32.40 12.98
N LEU A 3 -1.60 31.47 13.71
CA LEU A 3 -1.22 30.17 13.14
C LEU A 3 -2.52 29.41 12.85
N PRO A 4 -2.76 28.93 11.62
CA PRO A 4 -3.89 28.06 11.38
C PRO A 4 -3.63 26.74 12.12
N LEU A 5 -4.58 26.36 12.98
CA LEU A 5 -4.64 25.01 13.54
C LEU A 5 -4.93 24.07 12.37
N LEU A 6 -3.88 23.47 11.80
CA LEU A 6 -4.06 22.33 10.91
C LEU A 6 -4.84 21.25 11.68
N PRO A 7 -5.89 20.66 11.10
CA PRO A 7 -6.60 19.56 11.75
C PRO A 7 -5.59 18.45 12.06
N LEU A 8 -5.73 17.79 13.21
CA LEU A 8 -4.79 16.76 13.69
C LEU A 8 -4.50 15.68 12.62
N THR A 9 -5.47 15.42 11.74
CA THR A 9 -5.38 14.53 10.58
C THR A 9 -4.38 15.00 9.52
N ALA A 10 -4.23 16.30 9.27
CA ALA A 10 -3.19 16.83 8.37
C ALA A 10 -1.79 16.72 8.98
N MET A 11 -1.69 16.83 10.32
CA MET A 11 -0.41 16.72 11.03
C MET A 11 0.08 15.27 11.15
N LEU A 12 -0.83 14.30 11.08
CA LEU A 12 -0.57 12.86 11.10
C LEU A 12 -0.66 12.19 9.72
N SER A 13 -1.00 12.96 8.67
CA SER A 13 -1.06 12.42 7.31
C SER A 13 0.31 11.87 6.94
N PRO A 14 0.40 10.63 6.43
CA PRO A 14 1.66 10.08 5.96
C PRO A 14 2.28 11.06 4.98
N ARG A 15 3.54 11.46 5.18
CA ARG A 15 4.27 12.26 4.17
C ARG A 15 4.69 11.42 2.96
N ASN A 16 4.68 10.11 3.16
CA ASN A 16 5.10 9.10 2.20
C ASN A 16 3.97 8.09 2.13
N TRP A 17 3.75 7.50 0.97
CA TRP A 17 2.94 6.30 0.93
C TRP A 17 3.66 5.15 1.65
N ASP A 18 2.90 4.22 2.23
CA ASP A 18 3.37 3.06 3.01
C ASP A 18 2.59 1.83 2.59
N LEU A 19 3.31 0.82 2.07
CA LEU A 19 2.79 -0.49 1.72
C LEU A 19 3.39 -1.53 2.66
N ARG A 20 2.53 -2.28 3.35
CA ARG A 20 2.92 -3.41 4.19
C ARG A 20 2.13 -4.64 3.83
N LEU A 21 2.81 -5.79 3.81
CA LEU A 21 2.17 -7.10 3.72
C LEU A 21 2.35 -7.83 5.05
N PHE A 22 1.32 -8.55 5.45
CA PHE A 22 1.24 -9.20 6.75
C PHE A 22 0.85 -10.67 6.59
N SER A 23 1.37 -11.49 7.52
CA SER A 23 0.98 -12.90 7.61
C SER A 23 -0.43 -13.14 8.14
N PRO A 24 -0.94 -12.42 9.16
CA PRO A 24 -2.35 -12.51 9.50
C PRO A 24 -3.22 -11.79 8.47
N GLY A 25 -4.40 -12.34 8.19
CA GLY A 25 -5.46 -11.70 7.41
C GLY A 25 -6.79 -11.70 8.17
N PRO A 26 -7.84 -11.08 7.62
CA PRO A 26 -9.16 -11.08 8.25
C PRO A 26 -9.68 -12.50 8.51
N PRO A 27 -10.35 -12.76 9.65
CA PRO A 27 -10.71 -11.83 10.73
C PRO A 27 -9.62 -11.66 11.81
N ALA A 28 -8.47 -12.32 11.67
CA ALA A 28 -7.41 -12.36 12.68
C ALA A 28 -6.54 -11.10 12.72
N CYS A 29 -6.57 -10.29 11.67
CA CYS A 29 -5.89 -9.00 11.65
C CYS A 29 -6.78 -7.91 12.26
N ASP A 30 -6.19 -7.04 13.08
CA ASP A 30 -6.89 -5.95 13.75
C ASP A 30 -6.62 -4.63 13.02
N PRO A 31 -7.64 -3.97 12.41
CA PRO A 31 -7.46 -2.71 11.71
C PRO A 31 -7.16 -1.53 12.63
N SER A 32 -7.37 -1.68 13.95
CA SER A 32 -7.08 -0.65 14.96
C SER A 32 -5.69 -0.77 15.57
N SER A 33 -5.01 -1.91 15.38
CA SER A 33 -3.65 -2.15 15.87
C SER A 33 -2.64 -2.08 14.72
N PRO A 34 -1.61 -1.21 14.81
CA PRO A 34 -0.50 -1.19 13.87
C PRO A 34 0.39 -2.41 14.15
N ASN A 35 0.02 -3.58 13.65
CA ASN A 35 0.72 -4.85 13.87
C ASN A 35 2.06 -4.93 13.08
N ILE A 36 2.91 -3.91 13.23
CA ILE A 36 4.14 -3.68 12.47
C ILE A 36 5.11 -4.87 12.59
N ASP A 37 5.15 -5.53 13.75
CA ASP A 37 6.00 -6.70 14.00
C ASP A 37 5.58 -7.94 13.21
N LEU A 38 4.35 -7.96 12.67
CA LEU A 38 3.83 -9.06 11.84
C LEU A 38 3.98 -8.78 10.33
N SER A 39 4.64 -7.67 9.98
CA SER A 39 4.90 -7.25 8.61
C SER A 39 6.01 -8.12 8.01
N VAL A 40 5.70 -8.87 6.97
CA VAL A 40 6.67 -9.70 6.23
C VAL A 40 7.28 -8.96 5.03
N PHE A 41 6.63 -7.88 4.61
CA PHE A 41 7.14 -6.96 3.59
C PHE A 41 6.77 -5.53 3.97
N HIS A 42 7.69 -4.61 3.69
CA HIS A 42 7.47 -3.18 3.88
C HIS A 42 8.22 -2.37 2.82
N ARG A 43 7.50 -1.44 2.19
CA ARG A 43 8.06 -0.39 1.33
C ARG A 43 7.30 0.91 1.56
N ALA A 44 8.01 2.02 1.45
CA ALA A 44 7.45 3.35 1.54
C ALA A 44 8.17 4.29 0.56
N GLY A 45 7.51 5.37 0.13
CA GLY A 45 8.10 6.29 -0.83
C GLY A 45 7.45 7.68 -0.85
N LEU A 46 8.22 8.64 -1.34
CA LEU A 46 7.79 10.04 -1.52
C LEU A 46 7.15 10.30 -2.89
N TYR A 47 7.39 9.41 -3.86
CA TYR A 47 7.00 9.55 -5.26
C TYR A 47 6.43 8.23 -5.76
N GLY A 48 5.78 8.28 -6.93
CA GLY A 48 5.35 7.09 -7.65
C GLY A 48 6.48 6.08 -7.84
N ARG A 49 6.09 4.82 -8.02
CA ARG A 49 6.99 3.68 -8.11
C ARG A 49 6.66 2.91 -9.38
N ASN A 50 7.63 2.82 -10.28
CA ASN A 50 7.56 1.94 -11.45
C ASN A 50 7.42 0.47 -11.02
N CYS A 51 7.06 -0.40 -11.96
CA CYS A 51 6.87 -1.83 -11.70
C CYS A 51 7.96 -2.40 -10.79
N THR A 52 7.51 -2.94 -9.67
CA THR A 52 8.36 -3.55 -8.67
C THR A 52 7.79 -4.92 -8.34
N ALA A 53 8.53 -5.97 -8.68
CA ALA A 53 8.25 -7.32 -8.20
C ALA A 53 8.31 -7.35 -6.68
N LEU A 54 7.44 -8.14 -6.06
CA LEU A 54 7.63 -8.53 -4.68
C LEU A 54 8.98 -9.24 -4.55
N ASP A 55 9.67 -8.97 -3.45
CA ASP A 55 11.02 -9.47 -3.19
C ASP A 55 11.05 -11.00 -3.35
N ASP A 56 12.02 -11.55 -4.10
CA ASP A 56 12.15 -13.00 -4.28
C ASP A 56 12.34 -13.73 -2.92
N ALA A 57 12.78 -13.02 -1.88
CA ALA A 57 12.88 -13.55 -0.53
C ALA A 57 11.52 -13.58 0.23
N LEU A 58 10.49 -12.91 -0.27
CA LEU A 58 9.16 -12.94 0.32
C LEU A 58 8.44 -14.23 -0.09
N ASN A 59 8.16 -15.10 0.88
CA ASN A 59 7.24 -16.19 0.65
C ASN A 59 5.80 -15.65 0.58
N THR A 60 5.31 -15.40 -0.63
CA THR A 60 3.96 -14.86 -0.87
C THR A 60 2.84 -15.77 -0.37
N GLU A 61 3.09 -17.07 -0.19
CA GLU A 61 2.11 -18.00 0.41
C GLU A 61 1.86 -17.69 1.89
N THR A 62 2.80 -17.01 2.55
CA THR A 62 2.66 -16.60 3.95
C THR A 62 1.97 -15.25 4.12
N VAL A 63 1.64 -14.56 3.03
CA VAL A 63 0.95 -13.27 3.05
C VAL A 63 -0.55 -13.52 3.02
N ALA A 64 -1.29 -12.89 3.94
CA ALA A 64 -2.75 -12.98 3.98
C ALA A 64 -3.46 -11.62 3.89
N SER A 65 -2.78 -10.53 4.23
CA SER A 65 -3.35 -9.19 4.08
C SER A 65 -2.28 -8.13 3.83
N LEU A 66 -2.74 -6.93 3.50
CA LEU A 66 -1.92 -5.75 3.33
C LEU A 66 -2.52 -4.53 4.05
N SER A 67 -1.67 -3.53 4.27
CA SER A 67 -2.07 -2.17 4.60
C SER A 67 -1.46 -1.21 3.60
N TRP A 68 -2.28 -0.27 3.15
CA TRP A 68 -1.91 0.82 2.28
C TRP A 68 -2.20 2.14 2.99
N LYS A 69 -1.25 3.05 2.97
CA LYS A 69 -1.46 4.41 3.45
C LYS A 69 -0.86 5.35 2.43
N SER A 70 -1.60 6.37 2.09
CA SER A 70 -1.25 7.39 1.11
C SER A 70 -1.34 8.76 1.77
N PRO A 71 -0.45 9.71 1.42
CA PRO A 71 -0.61 11.10 1.81
C PRO A 71 -1.94 11.68 1.32
N THR A 72 -2.46 12.68 2.03
CA THR A 72 -3.73 13.34 1.64
C THR A 72 -3.52 14.48 0.63
N GLU A 73 -2.34 15.12 0.62
CA GLU A 73 -2.04 16.23 -0.30
C GLU A 73 -1.53 15.70 -1.65
N ASP A 74 -0.60 14.75 -1.62
CA ASP A 74 -0.06 14.03 -2.78
C ASP A 74 -0.54 12.57 -2.71
N GLU A 75 -1.82 12.35 -3.00
CA GLU A 75 -2.43 11.01 -2.92
C GLU A 75 -1.94 10.11 -4.05
N TYR A 76 -1.69 8.85 -3.71
CA TYR A 76 -1.25 7.78 -4.59
C TYR A 76 -2.20 6.59 -4.52
N ASP A 77 -2.32 5.91 -5.67
CA ASP A 77 -2.99 4.64 -5.82
C ASP A 77 -1.97 3.50 -5.89
N LEU A 78 -2.35 2.35 -5.33
CA LEU A 78 -1.60 1.12 -5.43
C LEU A 78 -2.24 0.23 -6.50
N CYS A 79 -1.50 -0.08 -7.56
CA CYS A 79 -1.90 -1.02 -8.60
C CYS A 79 -1.15 -2.34 -8.40
N MET A 80 -1.87 -3.46 -8.36
CA MET A 80 -1.31 -4.78 -8.07
C MET A 80 -1.45 -5.68 -9.31
N PHE A 81 -0.39 -6.39 -9.68
CA PHE A 81 -0.30 -7.19 -10.89
C PHE A 81 0.04 -8.64 -10.55
N ALA A 82 -0.58 -9.59 -11.24
CA ALA A 82 -0.21 -11.01 -11.11
C ALA A 82 1.17 -11.29 -11.71
N ASP A 83 1.51 -10.64 -12.83
CA ASP A 83 2.80 -10.78 -13.49
C ASP A 83 3.89 -9.96 -12.78
N VAL A 84 5.07 -10.55 -12.61
CA VAL A 84 6.19 -9.92 -11.90
C VAL A 84 6.82 -8.75 -12.66
N GLY A 85 6.59 -8.67 -13.98
CA GLY A 85 6.94 -7.54 -14.83
C GLY A 85 5.80 -6.55 -15.03
N CYS A 86 4.72 -6.66 -14.24
CA CYS A 86 3.52 -5.83 -14.32
C CYS A 86 2.87 -5.81 -15.73
N ALA A 87 3.03 -6.90 -16.48
CA ALA A 87 2.40 -7.04 -17.78
C ALA A 87 0.88 -7.25 -17.65
N GLY A 88 0.12 -6.63 -18.56
CA GLY A 88 -1.34 -6.75 -18.62
C GLY A 88 -2.07 -5.77 -17.70
N GLU A 89 -3.32 -6.07 -17.38
CA GLU A 89 -4.15 -5.25 -16.49
C GLU A 89 -3.84 -5.58 -15.01
N PRO A 90 -3.95 -4.59 -14.10
CA PRO A 90 -3.84 -4.85 -12.68
C PRO A 90 -4.96 -5.81 -12.24
N VAL A 91 -4.60 -6.78 -11.41
CA VAL A 91 -5.56 -7.70 -10.79
C VAL A 91 -6.35 -7.04 -9.68
N ASP A 92 -5.82 -5.96 -9.11
CA ASP A 92 -6.49 -5.15 -8.11
C ASP A 92 -5.91 -3.72 -8.04
N ARG A 93 -6.68 -2.77 -7.50
CA ARG A 93 -6.28 -1.38 -7.29
C ARG A 93 -6.88 -0.85 -6.00
N ILE A 94 -6.02 -0.29 -5.14
CA ILE A 94 -6.46 0.51 -3.99
C ILE A 94 -6.28 1.97 -4.34
N SER A 95 -7.41 2.67 -4.52
CA SER A 95 -7.46 4.12 -4.78
C SER A 95 -7.90 4.92 -3.56
N SER A 96 -8.17 4.26 -2.44
CA SER A 96 -8.38 4.92 -1.16
C SER A 96 -7.03 5.21 -0.54
N GLY A 97 -6.80 6.44 -0.07
CA GLY A 97 -5.56 6.79 0.61
C GLY A 97 -5.31 6.09 1.95
N TRP A 98 -6.21 5.21 2.40
CA TRP A 98 -6.03 4.46 3.64
C TRP A 98 -6.79 3.13 3.65
N GLU A 99 -6.05 2.03 3.67
CA GLU A 99 -6.57 0.67 3.87
C GLU A 99 -5.72 -0.07 4.91
N VAL A 100 -6.40 -0.81 5.77
CA VAL A 100 -5.75 -1.69 6.76
C VAL A 100 -6.47 -3.02 6.69
N CYS A 101 -5.73 -4.12 6.84
CA CYS A 101 -6.32 -5.46 6.79
C CYS A 101 -6.96 -5.82 5.44
N TYR A 102 -6.49 -5.20 4.35
CA TYR A 102 -7.01 -5.48 3.03
C TYR A 102 -6.61 -6.89 2.58
N PRO A 103 -7.53 -7.76 2.12
CA PRO A 103 -7.20 -9.13 1.76
C PRO A 103 -6.14 -9.21 0.66
N TYR A 104 -5.12 -10.05 0.85
CA TYR A 104 -4.13 -10.31 -0.17
C TYR A 104 -4.63 -11.36 -1.16
N SER A 105 -4.57 -11.05 -2.45
CA SER A 105 -5.12 -11.89 -3.53
C SER A 105 -4.08 -12.69 -4.31
N GLY A 106 -2.79 -12.64 -3.91
CA GLY A 106 -1.73 -13.43 -4.54
C GLY A 106 -1.02 -12.74 -5.72
N TRP A 107 -1.05 -11.42 -5.81
CA TRP A 107 -0.34 -10.64 -6.84
C TRP A 107 1.19 -10.69 -6.66
N GLY A 108 1.95 -10.61 -7.75
CA GLY A 108 3.41 -10.77 -7.74
C GLY A 108 4.20 -9.47 -7.87
N ALA A 109 3.58 -8.38 -8.33
CA ALA A 109 4.22 -7.08 -8.46
C ALA A 109 3.24 -5.94 -8.23
N TYR A 110 3.78 -4.73 -8.04
CA TYR A 110 2.99 -3.53 -7.85
C TYR A 110 3.62 -2.31 -8.52
N VAL A 111 2.76 -1.34 -8.81
CA VAL A 111 3.10 0.01 -9.25
C VAL A 111 2.41 0.99 -8.30
N VAL A 112 3.08 2.09 -7.98
CA VAL A 112 2.46 3.20 -7.24
C VAL A 112 2.37 4.39 -8.17
N VAL A 113 1.16 4.91 -8.37
CA VAL A 113 0.89 6.04 -9.28
C VAL A 113 0.20 7.16 -8.51
N GLU A 114 0.33 8.39 -8.99
CA GLU A 114 -0.51 9.49 -8.47
C GLU A 114 -1.99 9.13 -8.60
N ALA A 115 -2.82 9.60 -7.67
CA ALA A 115 -4.23 9.28 -7.63
C ALA A 115 -4.94 9.51 -8.97
N GLY A 116 -5.67 8.50 -9.46
CA GLY A 116 -6.32 8.54 -10.77
C GLY A 116 -5.39 8.29 -11.97
N GLY A 117 -4.09 8.12 -11.74
CA GLY A 117 -3.11 7.74 -12.76
C GLY A 117 -3.38 6.38 -13.40
N SER A 118 -2.73 6.13 -14.54
CA SER A 118 -2.83 4.86 -15.26
C SER A 118 -1.95 3.79 -14.62
N CYS A 119 -2.53 2.62 -14.31
CA CYS A 119 -1.81 1.46 -13.83
C CYS A 119 -1.09 0.76 -15.00
N ILE A 120 0.13 1.18 -15.32
CA ILE A 120 0.94 0.59 -16.40
C ILE A 120 2.28 0.12 -15.81
N GLY A 121 2.62 -1.13 -16.12
CA GLY A 121 3.86 -1.82 -15.76
C GLY A 121 5.07 -1.45 -16.58
#